data_AF-A0A965RWD7-F1
#
_entry.id   AF-A0A965RWD7-F1
#
_cell.length_a   1.000
_cell.length_b   1.000
_cell.length_c   1.000
_cell.angle_alpha   90.00
_cell.angle_beta   90.00
_cell.angle_gamma   90.00
#
_symmetry.space_group_name_H-M   'P 1'
#
loop_
_entity.id
_entity.type
_entity.pdbx_description
1 polymer ?
#
loop_
_entity_poly.entity_id
_entity_poly.type
_entity_poly.pdbx_seq_one_letter_code
_entity_poly.pdbx_strand_id
1 'polypeptide(L)'
;SACPANQTGKLLSPRKIMMDTRDRLVEVGENVRQHGKDYDDGKSLLTYISEEEIWACTSCNACVDECPVNIDPLSIIIDLRRYLVMEESKMPSELTGMLTNIENNGAPWQFSPSDRLNWAKED
;
A
#
# COMPACT_ATOMS: atom_id res chain seq x y z
N SER A 1 14.30 -9.12 9.60
CA SER A 1 13.25 -8.83 8.61
C SER A 1 13.84 -9.06 7.24
N ALA A 2 13.26 -9.94 6.42
CA ALA A 2 13.73 -10.19 5.05
C ALA A 2 13.39 -9.03 4.08
N CYS A 3 12.57 -8.06 4.52
CA CYS A 3 12.18 -6.93 3.71
C CYS A 3 13.39 -6.02 3.34
N PRO A 4 13.69 -5.83 2.06
CA PRO A 4 14.79 -4.95 1.62
C PRO A 4 14.60 -3.48 2.02
N ALA A 5 13.35 -3.00 2.03
CA ALA A 5 13.02 -1.64 2.48
C ALA A 5 13.38 -1.44 3.97
N ASN A 6 13.10 -2.44 4.82
CA ASN A 6 13.50 -2.40 6.22
C ASN A 6 15.03 -2.47 6.38
N GLN A 7 15.72 -3.24 5.54
CA GLN A 7 17.18 -3.36 5.59
C GLN A 7 17.90 -2.06 5.19
N THR A 8 17.30 -1.28 4.31
CA THR A 8 17.82 0.03 3.89
C THR A 8 17.47 1.18 4.85
N GLY A 9 16.88 0.87 6.02
CA GLY A 9 16.57 1.85 7.07
C GLY A 9 15.28 2.63 6.86
N LYS A 10 14.41 2.23 5.91
CA LYS A 10 13.08 2.81 5.78
C LYS A 10 12.19 2.40 6.96
N LEU A 11 11.15 3.19 7.24
CA LEU A 11 10.23 2.96 8.36
C LEU A 11 9.42 1.66 8.26
N LEU A 12 9.27 1.10 7.07
CA LEU A 12 8.46 -0.10 6.84
C LEU A 12 9.02 -1.34 7.55
N SER A 13 8.22 -1.92 8.43
CA SER A 13 8.40 -3.27 8.97
C SER A 13 7.16 -4.13 8.71
N PRO A 14 7.22 -5.15 7.83
CA PRO A 14 6.06 -6.00 7.53
C PRO A 14 5.48 -6.71 8.75
N ARG A 15 6.34 -7.07 9.72
CA ARG A 15 5.89 -7.64 10.98
C ARG A 15 5.05 -6.64 11.79
N LYS A 16 5.47 -5.37 11.84
CA LYS A 16 4.74 -4.31 12.54
C LYS A 16 3.34 -4.14 11.95
N ILE A 17 3.22 -4.06 10.62
CA ILE A 17 1.93 -3.96 9.91
C ILE A 17 0.95 -5.08 10.34
N MET A 18 1.42 -6.33 10.41
CA MET A 18 0.59 -7.44 10.89
C MET A 18 0.18 -7.32 12.35
N MET A 19 1.09 -6.89 13.23
CA MET A 19 0.79 -6.73 14.66
C MET A 19 -0.19 -5.58 14.89
N ASP A 20 0.02 -4.43 14.25
CA ASP A 20 -0.88 -3.28 14.34
C ASP A 20 -2.29 -3.62 13.84
N THR A 21 -2.39 -4.41 12.76
CA THR A 21 -3.69 -4.88 12.24
C THR A 21 -4.39 -5.79 13.25
N ARG A 22 -3.66 -6.74 13.86
CA ARG A 22 -4.21 -7.60 14.90
C ARG A 22 -4.67 -6.78 16.10
N ASP A 23 -3.83 -5.88 16.59
CA ASP A 23 -4.09 -5.11 17.80
C ASP A 23 -5.29 -4.17 17.58
N ARG A 24 -5.43 -3.60 16.38
CA ARG A 24 -6.63 -2.86 15.98
C ARG A 24 -7.88 -3.72 15.99
N LEU A 25 -7.84 -4.93 15.43
CA LEU A 25 -8.98 -5.85 15.41
C LEU A 25 -9.41 -6.25 16.83
N VAL A 26 -8.45 -6.43 17.75
CA VAL A 26 -8.74 -6.70 19.17
C VAL A 26 -9.41 -5.49 19.83
N GLU A 27 -8.90 -4.28 19.62
CA GLU A 27 -9.48 -3.03 20.15
C GLU A 27 -10.93 -2.85 19.66
N VAL A 28 -11.19 -3.03 18.36
CA VAL A 28 -12.55 -2.98 17.80
C VAL A 28 -13.45 -4.03 18.46
N GLY A 29 -12.96 -5.26 18.63
CA GLY A 29 -13.73 -6.34 19.25
C GLY A 29 -14.06 -6.09 20.73
N GLU A 30 -13.17 -5.44 21.48
CA GLU A 30 -13.44 -5.00 22.86
C GLU A 30 -14.44 -3.85 22.90
N ASN A 31 -14.27 -2.87 22.03
CA ASN A 31 -15.16 -1.72 21.93
C ASN A 31 -16.60 -2.13 21.59
N VAL A 32 -16.78 -3.04 20.63
CA VAL A 32 -18.09 -3.61 20.27
C VAL A 32 -18.72 -4.40 21.42
N ARG A 33 -17.91 -5.15 22.20
CA ARG A 33 -18.42 -5.90 23.36
C ARG A 33 -18.88 -5.00 24.51
N GLN A 34 -18.23 -3.85 24.70
CA GLN A 34 -18.54 -2.94 25.81
C GLN A 34 -19.68 -1.96 25.46
N HIS A 35 -19.72 -1.45 24.24
CA HIS A 35 -20.59 -0.34 23.85
C HIS A 35 -21.70 -0.73 22.86
N GLY A 36 -21.67 -1.97 22.34
CA GLY A 36 -22.62 -2.46 21.34
C GLY A 36 -22.07 -2.41 19.91
N LYS A 37 -22.81 -3.02 18.97
CA LYS A 37 -22.38 -3.27 17.59
C LYS A 37 -22.08 -2.00 16.78
N ASP A 38 -22.80 -0.92 17.06
CA ASP A 38 -22.74 0.32 16.27
C ASP A 38 -21.77 1.35 16.86
N TYR A 39 -20.93 0.94 17.82
CA TYR A 39 -19.95 1.82 18.41
C TYR A 39 -18.76 2.04 17.45
N ASP A 40 -18.53 3.31 17.12
CA ASP A 40 -17.39 3.78 16.34
C ASP A 40 -16.46 4.61 17.25
N ASP A 41 -15.19 4.23 17.32
CA ASP A 41 -14.16 4.93 18.09
C ASP A 41 -13.44 6.03 17.29
N GLY A 42 -13.82 6.23 16.01
CA GLY A 42 -13.25 7.23 15.11
C GLY A 42 -11.81 6.94 14.69
N LYS A 43 -11.27 5.74 14.99
CA LYS A 43 -9.91 5.35 14.61
C LYS A 43 -9.91 4.39 13.44
N SER A 44 -9.03 4.63 12.47
CA SER A 44 -8.79 3.72 11.36
C SER A 44 -7.46 2.98 11.54
N LEU A 45 -7.20 1.97 10.70
CA LEU A 45 -5.91 1.30 10.69
C LEU A 45 -4.76 2.26 10.29
N LEU A 46 -5.07 3.32 9.53
CA LEU A 46 -4.12 4.38 9.16
C LEU A 46 -3.74 5.29 10.34
N THR A 47 -4.43 5.22 11.48
CA THR A 47 -3.99 5.90 12.71
C THR A 47 -2.75 5.24 13.32
N TYR A 48 -2.56 3.94 13.07
CA TYR A 48 -1.46 3.13 13.62
C TYR A 48 -0.34 2.88 12.60
N ILE A 49 -0.69 2.92 11.31
CA ILE A 49 0.21 2.67 10.19
C ILE A 49 0.29 3.95 9.36
N SER A 50 1.49 4.52 9.28
CA SER A 50 1.71 5.75 8.52
C SER A 50 1.72 5.52 7.01
N GLU A 51 1.36 6.57 6.26
CA GLU A 51 1.40 6.55 4.79
C GLU A 51 2.82 6.28 4.26
N GLU A 52 3.85 6.81 4.93
CA GLU A 52 5.25 6.58 4.57
C GLU A 52 5.65 5.10 4.68
N GLU A 53 5.23 4.41 5.75
CA GLU A 53 5.44 2.96 5.90
C GLU A 53 4.78 2.19 4.76
N ILE A 54 3.54 2.57 4.40
CA ILE A 54 2.78 1.91 3.34
C ILE A 54 3.46 2.11 1.99
N TRP A 55 3.89 3.33 1.64
CA TRP A 55 4.52 3.64 0.35
C TRP A 55 5.97 3.19 0.23
N ALA A 56 6.66 2.93 1.35
CA ALA A 56 8.00 2.34 1.34
C ALA A 56 8.06 0.89 0.80
N CYS A 57 6.92 0.18 0.74
CA CYS A 57 6.86 -1.20 0.24
C CYS A 57 7.10 -1.25 -1.28
N THR A 58 8.04 -2.07 -1.73
CA THR A 58 8.33 -2.26 -3.17
C THR A 58 7.62 -3.46 -3.79
N SER A 59 6.69 -4.09 -3.07
CA SER A 59 5.98 -5.30 -3.50
C SER A 59 6.90 -6.46 -3.93
N CYS A 60 8.10 -6.55 -3.33
CA CYS A 60 9.09 -7.59 -3.65
C CYS A 60 8.74 -9.01 -3.15
N ASN A 61 7.61 -9.18 -2.46
CA ASN A 61 7.10 -10.44 -1.88
C ASN A 61 7.98 -11.17 -0.84
N ALA A 62 9.21 -10.71 -0.56
CA ALA A 62 10.13 -11.36 0.36
C ALA A 62 9.58 -11.64 1.78
N CYS A 63 8.65 -10.81 2.28
CA CYS A 63 8.05 -11.03 3.60
C CYS A 63 7.05 -12.19 3.66
N VAL A 64 6.41 -12.52 2.52
CA VAL A 64 5.47 -13.64 2.39
C VAL A 64 6.27 -14.93 2.24
N ASP A 65 7.25 -14.93 1.34
CA ASP A 65 8.06 -16.11 1.02
C ASP A 65 8.89 -16.61 2.22
N GLU A 66 9.41 -15.70 3.05
CA GLU A 66 10.18 -16.06 4.24
C GLU A 66 9.28 -16.49 5.42
N CYS A 67 7.96 -16.29 5.35
CA CYS A 67 7.10 -16.52 6.49
C CYS A 67 6.90 -18.03 6.75
N PRO A 68 7.36 -18.59 7.89
CA PRO A 68 7.28 -20.04 8.16
C PRO A 68 5.85 -20.54 8.39
N VAL A 69 4.92 -19.62 8.64
CA VAL A 69 3.49 -19.91 8.89
C VAL A 69 2.59 -19.36 7.77
N ASN A 70 3.17 -18.97 6.64
CA ASN A 70 2.46 -18.56 5.43
C ASN A 70 1.44 -17.43 5.65
N ILE A 71 1.85 -16.39 6.40
CA ILE A 71 1.08 -15.15 6.56
C ILE A 71 1.45 -14.21 5.41
N ASP A 72 0.48 -13.40 4.97
CA ASP A 72 0.66 -12.43 3.90
C ASP A 72 0.51 -10.98 4.40
N PRO A 73 1.58 -10.34 4.90
CA PRO A 73 1.58 -8.91 5.21
C PRO A 73 1.46 -8.02 3.97
N LEU A 74 1.83 -8.52 2.80
CA LEU A 74 1.84 -7.73 1.56
C LEU A 74 0.40 -7.41 1.15
N SER A 75 -0.51 -8.37 1.23
CA SER A 75 -1.94 -8.18 0.93
C SER A 75 -2.54 -6.96 1.65
N ILE A 76 -2.32 -6.88 2.96
CA ILE A 76 -2.82 -5.78 3.82
C ILE A 76 -2.26 -4.43 3.34
N ILE A 77 -0.96 -4.37 3.02
CA ILE A 77 -0.32 -3.13 2.53
C ILE A 77 -0.95 -2.70 1.21
N ILE A 78 -1.21 -3.63 0.29
CA ILE A 78 -1.84 -3.34 -0.99
C ILE A 78 -3.28 -2.84 -0.81
N ASP A 79 -4.04 -3.43 0.11
CA ASP A 79 -5.41 -2.99 0.41
C ASP A 79 -5.44 -1.60 1.04
N LEU A 80 -4.49 -1.29 1.93
CA LEU A 80 -4.33 0.06 2.49
C LEU A 80 -3.99 1.08 1.40
N ARG A 81 -3.12 0.73 0.43
CA ARG A 81 -2.83 1.60 -0.73
C ARG A 81 -4.07 1.85 -1.58
N ARG A 82 -4.85 0.81 -1.83
CA ARG A 82 -6.11 0.91 -2.58
C ARG A 82 -7.08 1.86 -1.89
N TYR A 83 -7.23 1.74 -0.58
CA TYR A 83 -8.07 2.64 0.20
C TYR A 83 -7.58 4.09 0.13
N LEU A 84 -6.28 4.34 0.34
CA LEU A 84 -5.70 5.69 0.25
C LEU A 84 -5.94 6.33 -1.12
N VAL A 85 -5.76 5.57 -2.20
CA VAL A 85 -5.91 6.08 -3.57
C VAL A 85 -7.38 6.31 -3.93
N MET A 86 -8.26 5.36 -3.65
CA MET A 86 -9.66 5.41 -4.13
C MET A 86 -10.59 6.18 -3.22
N GLU A 87 -10.42 6.11 -1.90
CA GLU A 87 -11.32 6.76 -0.93
C GLU A 87 -10.75 8.10 -0.44
N GLU A 88 -9.47 8.16 -0.08
CA GLU A 88 -8.86 9.39 0.42
C GLU A 88 -8.26 10.28 -0.68
N SER A 89 -8.18 9.79 -1.93
CA SER A 89 -7.47 10.47 -3.04
C SER A 89 -6.03 10.86 -2.71
N LYS A 90 -5.40 10.13 -1.79
CA LYS A 90 -4.02 10.35 -1.36
C LYS A 90 -3.07 9.39 -2.05
N MET A 91 -2.13 9.95 -2.79
CA MET A 91 -1.06 9.20 -3.44
C MET A 91 0.19 10.07 -3.57
N PRO A 92 1.39 9.46 -3.64
CA PRO A 92 2.61 10.14 -4.03
C PRO A 92 2.44 10.88 -5.35
N SER A 93 2.97 12.11 -5.45
CA SER A 93 2.81 12.98 -6.61
C SER A 93 3.39 12.36 -7.89
N GLU A 94 4.42 11.52 -7.75
CA GLU A 94 5.04 10.77 -8.82
C GLU A 94 4.06 9.77 -9.47
N LEU A 95 3.14 9.19 -8.67
CA LEU A 95 2.12 8.28 -9.17
C LEU A 95 0.94 9.01 -9.81
N THR A 96 0.63 10.23 -9.37
CA THR A 96 -0.46 11.02 -9.94
C THR A 96 -0.26 11.25 -11.44
N GLY A 97 0.93 11.69 -11.84
CA GLY A 97 1.24 11.92 -13.27
C GLY A 97 1.13 10.64 -14.10
N MET A 98 1.62 9.52 -13.56
CA MET A 98 1.52 8.21 -14.21
C MET A 98 0.06 7.79 -14.40
N LEU A 99 -0.78 7.91 -13.37
CA LEU A 99 -2.20 7.50 -13.42
C LEU A 99 -3.00 8.36 -14.40
N THR A 100 -2.78 9.68 -14.41
CA THR A 100 -3.40 10.58 -15.39
C THR A 100 -2.98 10.25 -16.82
N ASN A 101 -1.71 9.89 -17.06
CA ASN A 101 -1.26 9.47 -18.38
C ASN A 101 -1.91 8.14 -18.80
N ILE A 102 -2.03 7.18 -17.88
CA ILE A 102 -2.69 5.90 -18.15
C ILE A 102 -4.16 6.13 -18.51
N GLU A 103 -4.86 7.01 -17.80
CA GLU A 103 -6.27 7.31 -18.05
C GLU A 103 -6.48 7.98 -19.42
N ASN A 104 -5.65 8.97 -19.78
CA ASN A 104 -5.83 9.75 -21.00
C ASN A 104 -5.25 9.07 -22.25
N ASN A 105 -4.05 8.49 -22.14
CA ASN A 105 -3.26 8.00 -23.27
C ASN A 105 -3.14 6.47 -23.31
N GLY A 106 -3.62 5.76 -22.27
CA GLY A 106 -3.46 4.31 -22.14
C GLY A 106 -2.00 3.88 -21.88
N ALA A 107 -1.12 4.81 -21.52
CA ALA A 107 0.30 4.55 -21.25
C ALA A 107 0.78 5.36 -20.05
N PRO A 108 1.70 4.83 -19.22
CA PRO A 108 2.26 5.56 -18.07
C PRO A 108 3.12 6.76 -18.45
N TRP A 109 3.66 6.74 -19.67
CA TRP A 109 4.53 7.78 -20.20
C TRP A 109 3.73 8.79 -21.03
N GLN A 110 4.11 10.06 -20.96
CA GLN A 110 3.46 11.16 -21.68
C GLN A 110 3.87 11.23 -23.17
N PHE A 111 4.00 10.09 -23.84
CA PHE A 111 4.29 10.05 -25.27
C PHE A 111 3.00 10.04 -26.09
N SER A 112 3.03 10.71 -27.24
CA SER A 112 1.94 10.61 -28.21
C SER A 112 1.84 9.17 -28.72
N PRO A 113 0.64 8.59 -28.86
CA PRO A 113 0.45 7.27 -29.46
C PRO A 113 1.10 7.14 -30.85
N SER A 114 1.16 8.24 -31.61
CA SER A 114 1.81 8.31 -32.94
C SER A 114 3.31 8.08 -32.89
N ASP A 115 3.96 8.44 -31.78
CA ASP A 115 5.41 8.35 -31.60
C ASP A 115 5.85 6.97 -31.08
N ARG A 116 4.90 6.08 -30.75
CA ARG A 116 5.16 4.75 -30.19
C ARG A 116 6.11 3.89 -31.03
N LEU A 117 6.14 4.09 -32.35
CA LEU A 117 6.98 3.32 -33.28
C LEU A 117 8.32 4.00 -33.62
N ASN A 118 8.64 5.14 -33.01
CA ASN A 118 9.86 5.87 -33.35
C ASN A 118 11.13 5.07 -33.00
N TRP A 119 11.13 4.28 -31.92
CA TRP A 119 12.24 3.37 -31.57
C TRP A 119 12.55 2.32 -32.65
N ALA A 120 11.56 1.96 -33.48
CA ALA A 120 11.74 0.98 -34.56
C ALA A 120 12.31 1.61 -35.84
N LYS A 121 12.47 2.94 -35.87
CA LYS A 121 13.04 3.72 -36.98
C LYS A 121 14.42 4.29 -36.65
N GLU A 122 14.90 4.11 -35.42
CA GLU A 122 16.25 4.45 -35.00
C GLU A 122 17.17 3.27 -35.35
N ASP A 123 18.01 3.43 -36.38
CA ASP A 123 19.10 2.52 -36.76
C ASP A 123 20.28 2.61 -35.79
#